data_AF-A0A850MRZ7-F1
#
_entry.id   AF-A0A850MRZ7-F1
#
_cell.length_a   1.000
_cell.length_b   1.000
_cell.length_c   1.000
_cell.angle_alpha   90.00
_cell.angle_beta   90.00
_cell.angle_gamma   90.00
#
_symmetry.space_group_name_H-M   'P 1'
#
loop_
_entity.id
_entity.type
_entity.pdbx_description
1 polymer ?
#
loop_
_entity_poly.entity_id
_entity_poly.type
_entity_poly.pdbx_seq_one_letter_code
_entity_poly.pdbx_strand_id
1 'polypeptide(L)'
;MERKFLPLLIGFLFSMGAVVVLIVLVILNLLGIKIVDNKFVSEFIRFLPGPFYTDIILILLLPGLFFFLFYWIAPYLVLFYIKMHQFSYWLIRRRSKYGIYKLGSTVKSSRLFYRALVVSLFTFSIALIIVEMGVGHIFRPSAGIAIFYKTEQLLIGALSLPAAILIIFFPIWLLEDSGVISYRVYPEERISIDVEGVHSIYYHILIGYAGVSTVLSWISYIIQIWGKVDPWEPAAILMYFLILFPIVCTGFFAFPMYLYEKFFPRLNKRLHKKLARFKFPEIDFPSFEEIQKRS
;
A
#
# COMPACT_ATOMS: atom_id res chain seq x y z
N MET A 1 0.37 4.60 23.16
CA MET A 1 -0.31 4.29 21.88
C MET A 1 -1.61 3.58 22.23
N GLU A 2 -2.76 4.00 21.71
CA GLU A 2 -4.05 3.35 21.99
C GLU A 2 -3.99 1.86 21.60
N ARG A 3 -4.57 0.95 22.40
CA ARG A 3 -4.58 -0.51 22.15
C ARG A 3 -5.03 -0.88 20.73
N LYS A 4 -5.82 -0.01 20.10
CA LYS A 4 -6.28 -0.15 18.72
C LYS A 4 -5.10 -0.34 17.74
N PHE A 5 -3.99 0.39 17.88
CA PHE A 5 -2.87 0.30 16.94
C PHE A 5 -1.92 -0.90 17.16
N LEU A 6 -2.23 -1.82 18.08
CA LEU A 6 -1.31 -2.92 18.42
C LEU A 6 -0.87 -3.78 17.20
N PRO A 7 -1.73 -4.18 16.26
CA PRO A 7 -1.29 -4.96 15.09
C PRO A 7 -0.34 -4.19 14.18
N LEU A 8 -0.58 -2.88 13.99
CA LEU A 8 0.30 -2.00 13.23
C LEU A 8 1.65 -1.81 13.95
N LEU A 9 1.62 -1.70 15.28
CA LEU A 9 2.83 -1.61 16.10
C LEU A 9 3.64 -2.90 16.03
N ILE A 10 3.01 -4.06 16.12
CA ILE A 10 3.68 -5.36 15.97
C ILE A 10 4.32 -5.44 14.58
N GLY A 11 3.57 -5.13 13.52
CA GLY A 11 4.12 -5.06 12.17
C GLY A 11 5.32 -4.13 12.07
N PHE A 12 5.22 -2.92 12.63
CA PHE A 12 6.30 -1.94 12.68
C PHE A 12 7.53 -2.47 13.43
N LEU A 13 7.35 -3.12 14.58
CA LEU A 13 8.45 -3.71 15.34
C LEU A 13 9.14 -4.84 14.56
N PHE A 14 8.39 -5.66 13.82
CA PHE A 14 8.96 -6.66 12.90
C PHE A 14 9.76 -6.01 11.77
N SER A 15 9.23 -4.95 11.13
CA SER A 15 9.97 -4.19 10.11
C SER A 15 11.26 -3.59 10.66
N MET A 16 11.17 -2.96 11.83
CA MET A 16 12.33 -2.38 12.51
C MET A 16 13.34 -3.45 12.90
N GLY A 17 12.89 -4.61 13.38
CA GLY A 17 13.74 -5.76 13.67
C GLY A 17 14.51 -6.21 12.43
N ALA A 18 13.85 -6.32 11.28
CA ALA A 18 14.50 -6.66 10.02
C ALA A 18 15.54 -5.62 9.59
N VAL A 19 15.24 -4.32 9.72
CA VAL A 19 16.20 -3.24 9.45
C VAL A 19 17.39 -3.30 10.41
N VAL A 20 17.16 -3.57 11.70
CA VAL A 20 18.22 -3.73 12.71
C VAL A 20 19.11 -4.93 12.37
N VAL A 21 18.53 -6.06 11.97
CA VAL A 21 19.30 -7.23 11.53
C VAL A 21 20.20 -6.87 10.33
N LEU A 22 19.67 -6.14 9.34
CA LEU A 22 20.47 -5.65 8.21
C LEU A 22 21.63 -4.74 8.69
N ILE A 23 21.37 -3.82 9.62
CA ILE A 23 22.40 -2.94 10.20
C ILE A 23 23.48 -3.74 10.93
N VAL A 24 23.09 -4.73 11.73
CA VAL A 24 24.04 -5.57 12.47
C VAL A 24 24.93 -6.34 11.51
N LEU A 25 24.37 -6.91 10.43
CA LEU A 25 25.15 -7.61 9.40
C LEU A 25 26.18 -6.68 8.74
N VAL A 26 25.83 -5.41 8.51
CA VAL A 26 26.76 -4.40 7.97
C VAL A 26 27.90 -4.12 8.95
N ILE A 27 27.58 -3.88 10.21
CA ILE A 27 28.58 -3.56 11.24
C ILE A 27 29.55 -4.74 11.41
N LEU A 28 29.05 -5.97 11.48
CA LEU A 28 29.87 -7.17 11.62
C LEU A 28 30.85 -7.32 10.46
N ASN A 29 30.40 -7.05 9.23
CA ASN A 29 31.27 -7.07 8.05
C ASN A 29 32.34 -5.96 8.09
N LEU A 30 31.98 -4.74 8.51
CA LEU A 30 32.94 -3.63 8.70
C LEU A 30 34.01 -3.98 9.75
N LEU A 31 33.67 -4.80 10.75
CA LEU A 31 34.58 -5.32 11.77
C LEU A 31 35.43 -6.52 11.28
N GLY A 32 35.28 -6.93 10.02
CA GLY A 32 36.00 -8.06 9.42
C GLY A 32 35.40 -9.44 9.71
N ILE A 33 34.25 -9.51 10.38
CA ILE A 33 33.53 -10.75 10.64
C ILE A 33 32.69 -11.06 9.40
N LYS A 34 33.23 -11.94 8.54
CA LYS A 34 32.63 -12.32 7.26
C LYS A 34 31.50 -13.34 7.43
N ILE A 35 30.35 -12.88 7.90
CA ILE A 35 29.12 -13.69 7.96
C ILE A 35 28.43 -13.71 6.58
N VAL A 36 28.58 -12.62 5.81
CA VAL A 36 28.03 -12.45 4.46
C VAL A 36 29.12 -11.87 3.56
N ASP A 37 29.09 -12.16 2.26
CA ASP A 37 30.05 -11.65 1.28
C ASP A 37 30.24 -10.12 1.42
N ASN A 38 31.48 -9.63 1.36
CA ASN A 38 31.77 -8.20 1.46
C ASN A 38 31.08 -7.40 0.35
N LYS A 39 30.90 -7.98 -0.85
CA LYS A 39 30.11 -7.34 -1.91
C LYS A 39 28.66 -7.09 -1.48
N PHE A 40 28.08 -8.01 -0.71
CA PHE A 40 26.74 -7.88 -0.16
C PHE A 40 26.61 -6.75 0.87
N VAL A 41 27.68 -6.35 1.56
CA VAL A 41 27.58 -5.24 2.52
C VAL A 41 27.99 -3.92 1.88
N SER A 42 29.05 -3.91 1.08
CA SER A 42 29.58 -2.69 0.48
C SER A 42 28.74 -2.21 -0.70
N GLU A 43 28.13 -3.13 -1.46
CA GLU A 43 27.35 -2.79 -2.64
C GLU A 43 25.86 -2.74 -2.29
N PHE A 44 25.29 -3.79 -1.69
CA PHE A 44 23.83 -4.04 -1.59
C PHE A 44 23.03 -2.93 -0.89
N ILE A 45 23.67 -2.13 -0.03
CA ILE A 45 22.98 -1.16 0.83
C ILE A 45 23.46 0.28 0.65
N ARG A 46 23.63 0.68 -0.62
CA ARG A 46 23.78 2.07 -1.04
C ARG A 46 22.76 2.40 -2.12
N PHE A 47 21.67 3.07 -1.74
CA PHE A 47 20.58 3.52 -2.61
C PHE A 47 20.88 4.91 -3.17
N LEU A 48 21.43 5.81 -2.36
CA LEU A 48 21.96 7.10 -2.77
C LEU A 48 23.50 7.06 -2.77
N PRO A 49 24.16 7.92 -3.58
CA PRO A 49 25.59 8.16 -3.42
C PRO A 49 25.82 8.74 -2.02
N GLY A 50 26.24 7.88 -1.10
CA GLY A 50 26.32 8.18 0.32
C GLY A 50 26.55 6.94 1.18
N PRO A 51 26.68 7.13 2.49
CA PRO A 51 26.82 6.03 3.44
C PRO A 51 25.46 5.37 3.74
N PHE A 52 25.44 4.06 3.99
CA PHE A 52 24.23 3.26 4.18
C PHE A 52 23.16 3.87 5.13
N TYR A 53 23.58 4.59 6.18
CA TYR A 53 22.63 5.23 7.11
C TYR A 53 21.75 6.29 6.45
N THR A 54 22.21 6.97 5.37
CA THR A 54 21.35 7.93 4.65
C THR A 54 20.18 7.24 3.99
N ASP A 55 20.37 6.02 3.50
CA ASP A 55 19.33 5.27 2.81
C ASP A 55 18.31 4.71 3.79
N ILE A 56 18.73 4.25 4.96
CA ILE A 56 17.82 3.82 6.02
C ILE A 56 16.95 4.97 6.48
N ILE A 57 17.56 6.14 6.73
CA ILE A 57 16.84 7.34 7.12
C ILE A 57 15.84 7.72 6.04
N LEU A 58 16.23 7.66 4.76
CA LEU A 58 15.34 7.96 3.65
C LEU A 58 14.18 6.97 3.59
N ILE A 59 14.43 5.66 3.63
CA ILE A 59 13.39 4.62 3.59
C ILE A 59 12.38 4.77 4.73
N LEU A 60 12.83 5.16 5.92
CA LEU A 60 11.95 5.37 7.07
C LEU A 60 11.16 6.69 7.00
N LEU A 61 11.78 7.77 6.51
CA LEU A 61 11.15 9.10 6.45
C LEU A 61 10.28 9.31 5.22
N LEU A 62 10.61 8.67 4.10
CA LEU A 62 9.99 8.90 2.80
C LEU A 62 8.49 8.56 2.81
N PRO A 63 8.01 7.45 3.39
CA PRO A 63 6.56 7.21 3.54
C PRO A 63 5.84 8.34 4.29
N GLY A 64 6.48 8.93 5.31
CA GLY A 64 5.96 10.06 6.07
C GLY A 64 5.92 11.36 5.25
N LEU A 65 6.99 11.66 4.50
CA LEU A 65 7.04 12.82 3.60
C LEU A 65 5.94 12.75 2.53
N PHE A 66 5.79 11.58 1.91
CA PHE A 66 4.76 11.33 0.91
C PHE A 66 3.36 11.38 1.51
N PHE A 67 3.15 10.93 2.75
CA PHE A 67 1.88 11.14 3.45
C PHE A 67 1.49 12.63 3.47
N PHE A 68 2.42 13.53 3.82
CA PHE A 68 2.12 14.96 3.86
C PHE A 68 1.82 15.52 2.46
N LEU A 69 2.55 15.08 1.44
CA LEU A 69 2.25 15.43 0.04
C LEU A 69 0.80 15.01 -0.32
N PHE A 70 0.41 13.78 0.00
CA PHE A 70 -0.93 13.27 -0.28
C PHE A 70 -2.01 13.91 0.57
N TYR A 71 -1.72 14.27 1.80
CA TYR A 71 -2.66 15.03 2.63
C TYR A 71 -3.12 16.32 1.93
N TRP A 72 -2.25 16.98 1.16
CA TRP A 72 -2.59 18.17 0.39
C TRP A 72 -3.33 17.87 -0.92
N ILE A 73 -2.88 16.85 -1.66
CA ILE A 73 -3.36 16.55 -3.01
C ILE A 73 -4.62 15.66 -3.01
N ALA A 74 -4.83 14.84 -1.97
CA ALA A 74 -5.88 13.83 -1.90
C ALA A 74 -7.30 14.34 -2.19
N PRO A 75 -7.75 15.52 -1.72
CA PRO A 75 -9.09 16.01 -2.05
C PRO A 75 -9.29 16.25 -3.56
N TYR A 76 -8.22 16.54 -4.31
CA TYR A 76 -8.28 16.69 -5.77
C TYR A 76 -8.31 15.33 -6.45
N LEU A 77 -7.50 14.37 -5.97
CA LEU A 77 -7.52 13.00 -6.47
C LEU A 77 -8.89 12.35 -6.25
N VAL A 78 -9.52 12.53 -5.08
CA VAL A 78 -10.87 12.04 -4.83
C VAL A 78 -11.87 12.54 -5.88
N LEU A 79 -11.83 13.83 -6.23
CA LEU A 79 -12.69 14.38 -7.29
C LEU A 79 -12.39 13.77 -8.65
N PHE A 80 -11.11 13.53 -8.95
CA PHE A 80 -10.70 12.84 -10.18
C PHE A 80 -11.26 11.42 -10.23
N TYR A 81 -11.15 10.64 -9.15
CA TYR A 81 -11.71 9.29 -9.05
C TYR A 81 -13.24 9.29 -9.19
N ILE A 82 -13.94 10.23 -8.56
CA ILE A 82 -15.40 10.38 -8.72
C ILE A 82 -15.75 10.63 -10.19
N LYS A 83 -15.01 11.51 -10.89
CA LYS A 83 -15.25 11.77 -12.32
C LYS A 83 -14.95 10.53 -13.18
N MET A 84 -13.90 9.79 -12.88
CA MET A 84 -13.58 8.54 -13.57
C MET A 84 -14.70 7.50 -13.37
N HIS A 85 -15.25 7.42 -12.17
CA HIS A 85 -16.38 6.55 -11.85
C HIS A 85 -17.64 6.99 -12.60
N GLN A 86 -17.92 8.29 -12.64
CA GLN A 86 -19.02 8.87 -13.42
C GLN A 86 -18.89 8.53 -14.90
N PHE A 87 -17.68 8.65 -15.44
CA PHE A 87 -17.38 8.35 -16.82
C PHE A 87 -17.53 6.86 -17.15
N SER A 88 -16.99 5.96 -16.31
CA SER A 88 -17.13 4.52 -16.51
C SER A 88 -18.59 4.07 -16.46
N TYR A 89 -19.38 4.59 -15.52
CA TYR A 89 -20.81 4.33 -15.44
C TYR A 89 -21.56 4.94 -16.61
N TRP A 90 -21.18 6.12 -17.09
CA TRP A 90 -21.82 6.73 -18.27
C TRP A 90 -21.61 5.90 -19.54
N LEU A 91 -20.44 5.28 -19.71
CA LEU A 91 -20.13 4.44 -20.88
C LEU A 91 -20.79 3.06 -20.83
N ILE A 92 -20.82 2.42 -19.66
CA ILE A 92 -21.14 0.99 -19.55
C ILE A 92 -22.53 0.76 -18.95
N ARG A 93 -23.08 1.73 -18.21
CA ARG A 93 -24.29 1.56 -17.38
C ARG A 93 -25.23 2.77 -17.48
N ARG A 94 -26.37 2.69 -16.79
CA ARG A 94 -27.30 3.83 -16.60
C ARG A 94 -26.65 4.85 -15.65
N ARG A 95 -26.92 6.14 -15.87
CA ARG A 95 -26.35 7.25 -15.06
C ARG A 95 -26.69 7.09 -13.57
N SER A 96 -25.67 7.01 -12.73
CA SER A 96 -25.82 7.00 -11.27
C SER A 96 -25.97 8.41 -10.70
N LYS A 97 -26.72 8.51 -9.60
CA LYS A 97 -26.68 9.67 -8.70
C LYS A 97 -25.60 9.45 -7.65
N TYR A 98 -25.17 10.53 -7.00
CA TYR A 98 -24.09 10.49 -6.02
C TYR A 98 -24.51 11.24 -4.76
N GLY A 99 -23.99 10.81 -3.62
CA GLY A 99 -24.22 11.46 -2.34
C GLY A 99 -23.20 11.07 -1.30
N ILE A 100 -23.38 11.62 -0.10
CA ILE A 100 -22.52 11.41 1.05
C ILE A 100 -23.34 10.69 2.12
N TYR A 101 -22.93 9.49 2.48
CA TYR A 101 -23.51 8.74 3.59
C TYR A 101 -22.76 9.04 4.89
N LYS A 102 -23.50 9.29 5.98
CA LYS A 102 -22.88 9.54 7.29
C LYS A 102 -22.32 8.24 7.87
N LEU A 103 -21.00 8.14 7.89
CA LEU A 103 -20.27 7.04 8.50
C LEU A 103 -19.90 7.33 9.96
N GLY A 104 -19.55 6.28 10.70
CA GLY A 104 -18.97 6.40 12.03
C GLY A 104 -17.63 7.14 12.02
N SER A 105 -17.17 7.57 13.20
CA SER A 105 -16.03 8.48 13.34
C SER A 105 -14.65 7.82 13.32
N THR A 106 -14.56 6.49 13.39
CA THR A 106 -13.29 5.76 13.57
C THR A 106 -13.20 4.51 12.70
N VAL A 107 -12.01 4.25 12.17
CA VAL A 107 -11.71 3.01 11.43
C VAL A 107 -11.20 1.93 12.37
N LYS A 108 -11.74 0.70 12.26
CA LYS A 108 -11.24 -0.46 13.01
C LYS A 108 -9.78 -0.73 12.65
N SER A 109 -8.94 -1.01 13.64
CA SER A 109 -7.51 -1.17 13.41
C SER A 109 -7.12 -2.39 12.59
N SER A 110 -7.93 -3.45 12.61
CA SER A 110 -7.78 -4.57 11.67
C SER A 110 -7.91 -4.12 10.22
N ARG A 111 -8.79 -3.15 9.93
CA ARG A 111 -8.94 -2.57 8.58
C ARG A 111 -7.72 -1.73 8.20
N LEU A 112 -7.15 -0.96 9.14
CA LEU A 112 -5.92 -0.20 8.89
C LEU A 112 -4.73 -1.12 8.59
N PHE A 113 -4.58 -2.21 9.36
CA PHE A 113 -3.57 -3.24 9.09
C PHE A 113 -3.80 -3.91 7.73
N TYR A 114 -5.04 -4.28 7.42
CA TYR A 114 -5.39 -4.88 6.13
C TYR A 114 -5.05 -3.95 4.95
N ARG A 115 -5.34 -2.64 5.06
CA ARG A 115 -4.96 -1.65 4.05
C ARG A 115 -3.44 -1.60 3.85
N ALA A 116 -2.67 -1.58 4.93
CA ALA A 116 -1.22 -1.63 4.85
C ALA A 116 -0.71 -2.91 4.18
N LEU A 117 -1.34 -4.06 4.49
CA LEU A 117 -0.99 -5.36 3.90
C LEU A 117 -1.24 -5.37 2.40
N VAL A 118 -2.42 -4.94 1.95
CA VAL A 118 -2.76 -4.86 0.53
C VAL A 118 -1.76 -4.00 -0.23
N VAL A 119 -1.38 -2.83 0.30
CA VAL A 119 -0.39 -1.96 -0.34
C VAL A 119 0.97 -2.63 -0.40
N SER A 120 1.39 -3.32 0.65
CA SER A 120 2.68 -4.01 0.70
C SER A 120 2.76 -5.15 -0.32
N LEU A 121 1.68 -5.94 -0.44
CA LEU A 121 1.54 -6.99 -1.44
C LEU A 121 1.57 -6.40 -2.87
N PHE A 122 0.75 -5.38 -3.11
CA PHE A 122 0.71 -4.66 -4.39
C PHE A 122 2.08 -4.09 -4.77
N THR A 123 2.80 -3.55 -3.79
CA THR A 123 4.13 -2.98 -4.00
C THR A 123 5.13 -4.04 -4.42
N PHE A 124 5.13 -5.18 -3.74
CA PHE A 124 6.01 -6.29 -4.07
C PHE A 124 5.75 -6.84 -5.47
N SER A 125 4.48 -7.03 -5.85
CA SER A 125 4.14 -7.55 -7.17
C SER A 125 4.53 -6.60 -8.30
N ILE A 126 4.30 -5.28 -8.13
CA ILE A 126 4.74 -4.27 -9.10
C ILE A 126 6.27 -4.20 -9.18
N ALA A 127 6.97 -4.26 -8.04
CA ALA A 127 8.42 -4.29 -8.02
C ALA A 127 8.96 -5.47 -8.83
N LEU A 128 8.40 -6.67 -8.63
CA LEU A 128 8.81 -7.86 -9.38
C LEU A 128 8.54 -7.70 -10.88
N ILE A 129 7.38 -7.21 -11.27
CA ILE A 129 7.05 -6.99 -12.70
C ILE A 129 8.07 -6.05 -13.34
N ILE A 130 8.41 -4.94 -12.70
CA ILE A 130 9.39 -3.98 -13.23
C ILE A 130 10.76 -4.64 -13.42
N VAL A 131 11.18 -5.45 -12.44
CA VAL A 131 12.45 -6.20 -12.51
C VAL A 131 12.42 -7.23 -13.63
N GLU A 132 11.34 -8.00 -13.77
CA GLU A 132 11.20 -9.01 -14.83
C GLU A 132 11.08 -8.41 -16.23
N MET A 133 10.56 -7.19 -16.36
CA MET A 133 10.55 -6.44 -17.62
C MET A 133 11.94 -5.91 -18.03
N GLY A 134 12.99 -6.20 -17.25
CA GLY A 134 14.36 -5.75 -17.53
C GLY A 134 14.62 -4.28 -17.16
N VAL A 135 13.65 -3.62 -16.52
CA VAL A 135 13.72 -2.21 -16.12
C VAL A 135 14.16 -2.06 -14.67
N GLY A 136 14.59 -3.15 -14.00
CA GLY A 136 15.05 -3.14 -12.62
C GLY A 136 16.23 -2.21 -12.33
N HIS A 137 16.96 -1.77 -13.37
CA HIS A 137 18.05 -0.80 -13.25
C HIS A 137 17.59 0.57 -12.71
N ILE A 138 16.29 0.91 -12.81
CA ILE A 138 15.73 2.14 -12.21
C ILE A 138 15.80 2.12 -10.68
N PHE A 139 15.77 0.93 -10.08
CA PHE A 139 15.93 0.75 -8.65
C PHE A 139 17.41 0.71 -8.29
N ARG A 140 18.22 0.05 -9.14
CA ARG A 140 19.66 -0.08 -8.92
C ARG A 140 20.40 -0.50 -10.18
N PRO A 141 21.42 0.26 -10.64
CA PRO A 141 22.27 -0.16 -11.75
C PRO A 141 23.08 -1.41 -11.36
N SER A 142 23.10 -2.42 -12.23
CA SER A 142 23.61 -3.76 -11.94
C SER A 142 24.92 -4.10 -12.67
N ALA A 143 25.86 -4.76 -11.98
CA ALA A 143 27.22 -5.05 -12.47
C ALA A 143 27.73 -6.51 -12.23
N GLY A 144 26.87 -7.54 -12.15
CA GLY A 144 27.34 -8.92 -11.92
C GLY A 144 26.28 -10.05 -12.06
N ILE A 145 26.43 -11.15 -11.29
CA ILE A 145 25.63 -12.40 -11.35
C ILE A 145 24.11 -12.16 -11.31
N ALA A 146 23.45 -12.41 -12.44
CA ALA A 146 22.07 -12.01 -12.74
C ALA A 146 21.02 -12.20 -11.63
N ILE A 147 21.04 -13.29 -10.86
CA ILE A 147 19.99 -13.58 -9.87
C ILE A 147 20.10 -12.75 -8.58
N PHE A 148 21.32 -12.45 -8.15
CA PHE A 148 21.57 -11.61 -6.97
C PHE A 148 21.18 -10.16 -7.27
N TYR A 149 21.48 -9.65 -8.48
CA TYR A 149 21.05 -8.31 -8.89
C TYR A 149 19.55 -8.18 -9.02
N LYS A 150 18.86 -9.20 -9.55
CA LYS A 150 17.39 -9.19 -9.59
C LYS A 150 16.79 -9.12 -8.18
N THR A 151 17.35 -9.90 -7.25
CA THR A 151 16.97 -9.93 -5.83
C THR A 151 17.18 -8.57 -5.17
N GLU A 152 18.31 -7.90 -5.44
CA GLU A 152 18.58 -6.53 -5.01
C GLU A 152 17.55 -5.53 -5.54
N GLN A 153 17.36 -5.52 -6.85
CA GLN A 153 16.44 -4.60 -7.51
C GLN A 153 15.01 -4.79 -7.00
N LEU A 154 14.61 -6.04 -6.72
CA LEU A 154 13.32 -6.36 -6.13
C LEU A 154 13.18 -5.81 -4.71
N LEU A 155 14.17 -6.02 -3.84
CA LEU A 155 14.16 -5.51 -2.47
C LEU A 155 14.03 -3.98 -2.45
N ILE A 156 14.84 -3.31 -3.28
CA ILE A 156 14.89 -1.85 -3.38
C ILE A 156 13.59 -1.31 -3.98
N GLY A 157 13.10 -1.95 -5.04
CA GLY A 157 11.82 -1.60 -5.63
C GLY A 157 10.69 -1.72 -4.62
N ALA A 158 10.66 -2.82 -3.86
CA ALA A 158 9.63 -3.06 -2.84
C ALA A 158 9.69 -2.08 -1.65
N LEU A 159 10.83 -1.44 -1.38
CA LEU A 159 10.99 -0.41 -0.35
C LEU A 159 10.72 1.03 -0.84
N SER A 160 10.97 1.30 -2.12
CA SER A 160 10.87 2.65 -2.70
C SER A 160 9.49 2.95 -3.31
N LEU A 161 8.87 1.94 -3.95
CA LEU A 161 7.53 2.04 -4.52
C LEU A 161 6.36 2.26 -3.53
N PRO A 162 6.41 1.86 -2.25
CA PRO A 162 5.36 2.13 -1.25
C PRO A 162 4.79 3.54 -1.32
N ALA A 163 5.68 4.52 -1.41
CA ALA A 163 5.35 5.91 -1.35
C ALA A 163 4.67 6.41 -2.64
N ALA A 164 5.09 5.91 -3.80
CA ALA A 164 4.43 6.20 -5.07
C ALA A 164 3.04 5.55 -5.13
N ILE A 165 2.91 4.32 -4.62
CA ILE A 165 1.65 3.56 -4.67
C ILE A 165 0.57 4.18 -3.75
N LEU A 166 0.96 4.90 -2.68
CA LEU A 166 0.02 5.66 -1.86
C LEU A 166 -0.77 6.72 -2.67
N ILE A 167 -0.27 7.19 -3.83
CA ILE A 167 -1.03 8.06 -4.75
C ILE A 167 -2.37 7.42 -5.12
N ILE A 168 -2.36 6.10 -5.32
CA ILE A 168 -3.50 5.33 -5.81
C ILE A 168 -4.41 4.96 -4.64
N PHE A 169 -3.84 4.42 -3.57
CA PHE A 169 -4.63 3.88 -2.47
C PHE A 169 -5.20 4.93 -1.52
N PHE A 170 -4.47 6.01 -1.25
CA PHE A 170 -4.90 7.06 -0.33
C PHE A 170 -6.24 7.72 -0.72
N PRO A 171 -6.48 8.16 -1.97
CA PRO A 171 -7.77 8.71 -2.37
C PRO A 171 -8.90 7.66 -2.32
N ILE A 172 -8.60 6.38 -2.54
CA ILE A 172 -9.58 5.29 -2.45
C ILE A 172 -10.03 5.09 -1.00
N TRP A 173 -9.10 5.05 -0.05
CA TRP A 173 -9.44 5.02 1.38
C TRP A 173 -10.21 6.26 1.81
N LEU A 174 -9.82 7.42 1.29
CA LEU A 174 -10.55 8.66 1.59
C LEU A 174 -11.98 8.65 1.03
N LEU A 175 -12.22 8.07 -0.16
CA LEU A 175 -13.56 7.85 -0.71
C LEU A 175 -14.40 6.91 0.17
N GLU A 176 -13.78 5.84 0.64
CA GLU A 176 -14.38 4.86 1.54
C GLU A 176 -14.77 5.50 2.88
N ASP A 177 -13.83 6.20 3.52
CA ASP A 177 -14.02 6.72 4.87
C ASP A 177 -14.86 8.02 4.91
N SER A 178 -14.96 8.76 3.79
CA SER A 178 -15.84 9.92 3.66
C SER A 178 -17.29 9.56 3.30
N GLY A 179 -17.57 8.27 3.06
CA GLY A 179 -18.94 7.81 2.77
C GLY A 179 -19.44 8.25 1.41
N VAL A 180 -18.56 8.49 0.42
CA VAL A 180 -19.00 8.82 -0.93
C VAL A 180 -19.60 7.58 -1.58
N ILE A 181 -20.90 7.68 -1.89
CA ILE A 181 -21.67 6.61 -2.49
C ILE A 181 -22.24 7.04 -3.84
N SER A 182 -22.44 6.05 -4.70
CA SER A 182 -23.24 6.14 -5.90
C SER A 182 -24.51 5.32 -5.68
N TYR A 183 -25.64 5.83 -6.16
CA TYR A 183 -26.91 5.13 -6.07
C TYR A 183 -27.71 5.25 -7.36
N ARG A 184 -28.45 4.19 -7.67
CA ARG A 184 -29.25 4.07 -8.89
C ARG A 184 -30.68 3.69 -8.51
N VAL A 185 -31.62 4.43 -9.07
CA VAL A 185 -33.05 4.20 -8.89
C VAL A 185 -33.62 3.75 -10.22
N TYR A 186 -34.38 2.66 -10.21
CA TYR A 186 -34.98 2.03 -11.38
C TYR A 186 -36.51 2.11 -11.26
N PRO A 187 -37.13 3.26 -11.57
CA PRO A 187 -38.56 3.45 -11.33
C PRO A 187 -39.46 2.53 -12.18
N GLU A 188 -38.96 2.07 -13.32
CA GLU A 188 -39.71 1.27 -14.31
C GLU A 188 -39.40 -0.24 -14.22
N GLU A 189 -38.41 -0.63 -13.43
CA GLU A 189 -37.93 -2.02 -13.37
C GLU A 189 -38.18 -2.59 -11.96
N ARG A 190 -38.48 -3.89 -11.86
CA ARG A 190 -38.63 -4.59 -10.57
C ARG A 190 -37.27 -4.91 -9.95
N ILE A 191 -36.41 -3.91 -9.81
CA ILE A 191 -35.06 -4.02 -9.27
C ILE A 191 -34.93 -3.12 -8.06
N SER A 192 -34.27 -3.61 -7.02
CA SER A 192 -33.97 -2.82 -5.82
C SER A 192 -33.07 -1.63 -6.15
N ILE A 193 -33.13 -0.60 -5.29
CA ILE A 193 -32.16 0.51 -5.36
C ILE A 193 -30.77 -0.09 -5.17
N ASP A 194 -29.90 0.19 -6.13
CA ASP A 194 -28.50 -0.21 -6.06
C ASP A 194 -27.69 0.92 -5.43
N VAL A 195 -27.01 0.63 -4.32
CA VAL A 195 -26.19 1.57 -3.56
C VAL A 195 -24.80 0.97 -3.41
N GLU A 196 -23.80 1.66 -3.96
CA GLU A 196 -22.42 1.21 -3.95
C GLU A 196 -21.50 2.36 -3.55
N GLY A 197 -20.52 2.09 -2.68
CA GLY A 197 -19.44 3.04 -2.40
C GLY A 197 -18.59 3.28 -3.65
N VAL A 198 -18.30 4.54 -3.99
CA VAL A 198 -17.49 4.86 -5.20
C VAL A 198 -16.11 4.21 -5.15
N HIS A 199 -15.57 4.03 -3.94
CA HIS A 199 -14.30 3.33 -3.71
C HIS A 199 -14.34 1.84 -4.10
N SER A 200 -15.50 1.18 -4.04
CA SER A 200 -15.69 -0.28 -4.14
C SER A 200 -15.02 -0.85 -5.39
N ILE A 201 -15.31 -0.26 -6.56
CA ILE A 201 -14.79 -0.74 -7.84
C ILE A 201 -13.26 -0.68 -7.86
N TYR A 202 -12.68 0.45 -7.45
CA TYR A 202 -11.22 0.61 -7.42
C TYR A 202 -10.57 -0.33 -6.41
N TYR A 203 -11.16 -0.42 -5.22
CA TYR A 203 -10.66 -1.24 -4.13
C TYR A 203 -10.68 -2.73 -4.48
N HIS A 204 -11.78 -3.24 -5.04
CA HIS A 204 -11.88 -4.64 -5.44
C HIS A 204 -10.92 -5.00 -6.58
N ILE A 205 -10.75 -4.13 -7.58
CA ILE A 205 -9.77 -4.35 -8.66
C ILE A 205 -8.35 -4.42 -8.10
N LEU A 206 -7.97 -3.47 -7.25
CA LEU A 206 -6.62 -3.40 -6.70
C LEU A 206 -6.34 -4.54 -5.72
N ILE A 207 -7.31 -4.96 -4.91
CA ILE A 207 -7.18 -6.12 -4.02
C ILE A 207 -7.08 -7.41 -4.82
N GLY A 208 -7.97 -7.60 -5.81
CA GLY A 208 -7.94 -8.76 -6.68
C GLY A 208 -6.59 -8.89 -7.39
N TYR A 209 -6.09 -7.76 -7.92
CA TYR A 209 -4.74 -7.69 -8.47
C TYR A 209 -3.68 -8.01 -7.40
N ALA A 210 -3.65 -7.34 -6.26
CA ALA A 210 -2.64 -7.54 -5.23
C ALA A 210 -2.58 -9.00 -4.76
N GLY A 211 -3.74 -9.63 -4.53
CA GLY A 211 -3.82 -11.04 -4.13
C GLY A 211 -3.27 -11.99 -5.20
N VAL A 212 -3.81 -11.93 -6.43
CA VAL A 212 -3.42 -12.85 -7.50
C VAL A 212 -1.98 -12.60 -7.97
N SER A 213 -1.63 -11.34 -8.23
CA SER A 213 -0.29 -10.98 -8.73
C SER A 213 0.80 -11.30 -7.72
N THR A 214 0.58 -11.14 -6.41
CA THR A 214 1.59 -11.47 -5.40
C THR A 214 1.82 -12.96 -5.30
N VAL A 215 0.77 -13.78 -5.35
CA VAL A 215 0.92 -15.25 -5.36
C VAL A 215 1.71 -15.70 -6.59
N LEU A 216 1.36 -15.19 -7.77
CA LEU A 216 2.11 -15.48 -9.00
C LEU A 216 3.56 -14.98 -8.92
N SER A 217 3.77 -13.82 -8.29
CA SER A 217 5.09 -13.24 -8.08
C SER A 217 5.95 -14.12 -7.17
N TRP A 218 5.39 -14.64 -6.07
CA TRP A 218 6.08 -15.58 -5.20
C TRP A 218 6.42 -16.88 -5.92
N ILE A 219 5.47 -17.47 -6.66
CA ILE A 219 5.73 -18.70 -7.41
C ILE A 219 6.86 -18.47 -8.42
N SER A 220 6.79 -17.40 -9.20
CA SER A 220 7.82 -17.03 -10.17
C SER A 220 9.18 -16.85 -9.49
N TYR A 221 9.22 -16.09 -8.39
CA TYR A 221 10.46 -15.82 -7.67
C TYR A 221 11.05 -17.10 -7.04
N ILE A 222 10.23 -17.95 -6.44
CA ILE A 222 10.65 -19.25 -5.87
C ILE A 222 11.23 -20.14 -6.97
N ILE A 223 10.56 -20.28 -8.12
CA ILE A 223 11.06 -21.06 -9.27
C ILE A 223 12.41 -20.52 -9.76
N GLN A 224 12.60 -19.21 -9.74
CA GLN A 224 13.86 -18.60 -10.16
C GLN A 224 15.02 -18.96 -9.24
N ILE A 225 14.79 -19.01 -7.92
CA ILE A 225 15.81 -19.34 -6.93
C ILE A 225 16.04 -20.85 -6.85
N TRP A 226 14.98 -21.63 -7.04
CA TRP A 226 15.01 -23.08 -6.86
C TRP A 226 16.06 -23.76 -7.76
N GLY A 227 17.02 -24.43 -7.14
CA GLY A 227 18.09 -25.14 -7.83
C GLY A 227 19.19 -24.25 -8.45
N LYS A 228 19.11 -22.93 -8.30
CA LYS A 228 20.15 -21.98 -8.75
C LYS A 228 21.03 -21.44 -7.64
N VAL A 229 20.63 -21.63 -6.39
CA VAL A 229 21.33 -21.13 -5.20
C VAL A 229 21.41 -22.25 -4.17
N ASP A 230 22.60 -22.45 -3.60
CA ASP A 230 22.79 -23.39 -2.50
C ASP A 230 22.04 -22.85 -1.26
N PRO A 231 21.09 -23.61 -0.67
CA PRO A 231 20.31 -23.15 0.47
C PRO A 231 21.15 -22.83 1.71
N TRP A 232 22.39 -23.33 1.79
CA TRP A 232 23.30 -23.08 2.91
C TRP A 232 24.17 -21.83 2.71
N GLU A 233 24.14 -21.21 1.53
CA GLU A 233 24.85 -19.95 1.32
C GLU A 233 24.15 -18.81 2.07
N PRO A 234 24.90 -17.94 2.78
CA PRO A 234 24.33 -16.75 3.43
C PRO A 234 23.51 -15.85 2.50
N ALA A 235 23.83 -15.84 1.21
CA ALA A 235 23.10 -15.07 0.21
C ALA A 235 21.71 -15.67 -0.13
N ALA A 236 21.52 -16.99 0.06
CA ALA A 236 20.23 -17.65 -0.08
C ALA A 236 19.24 -17.20 1.00
N ILE A 237 19.74 -16.93 2.22
CA ILE A 237 18.92 -16.45 3.35
C ILE A 237 18.16 -15.17 2.98
N LEU A 238 18.80 -14.25 2.24
CA LEU A 238 18.13 -13.03 1.79
C LEU A 238 17.01 -13.34 0.77
N MET A 239 17.26 -14.25 -0.15
CA MET A 239 16.27 -14.66 -1.15
C MET A 239 15.04 -15.30 -0.48
N TYR A 240 15.24 -16.12 0.56
CA TYR A 240 14.13 -16.64 1.36
C TYR A 240 13.45 -15.55 2.18
N PHE A 241 14.20 -14.58 2.72
CA PHE A 241 13.65 -13.43 3.41
C PHE A 241 12.72 -12.60 2.50
N LEU A 242 13.03 -12.49 1.20
CA LEU A 242 12.19 -11.78 0.23
C LEU A 242 10.79 -12.38 0.05
N ILE A 243 10.61 -13.68 0.35
CA ILE A 243 9.28 -14.32 0.34
C ILE A 243 8.41 -13.74 1.46
N LEU A 244 8.98 -13.51 2.64
CA LEU A 244 8.27 -12.92 3.79
C LEU A 244 8.21 -11.38 3.73
N PHE A 245 8.97 -10.78 2.82
CA PHE A 245 9.17 -9.35 2.77
C PHE A 245 7.91 -8.51 2.63
N PRO A 246 6.87 -8.89 1.86
CA PRO A 246 5.63 -8.11 1.82
C PRO A 246 4.98 -7.95 3.21
N ILE A 247 5.08 -8.97 4.07
CA ILE A 247 4.56 -8.92 5.45
C ILE A 247 5.44 -8.02 6.31
N VAL A 248 6.75 -8.05 6.10
CA VAL A 248 7.69 -7.12 6.76
C VAL A 248 7.43 -5.68 6.29
N CYS A 249 7.14 -5.45 5.02
CA CYS A 249 6.87 -4.12 4.48
C CYS A 249 5.62 -3.46 5.08
N THR A 250 4.67 -4.25 5.57
CA THR A 250 3.45 -3.75 6.21
C THR A 250 3.71 -2.78 7.35
N GLY A 251 4.76 -3.02 8.14
CA GLY A 251 5.09 -2.14 9.26
C GLY A 251 5.67 -0.79 8.82
N PHE A 252 6.28 -0.67 7.64
CA PHE A 252 6.69 0.65 7.12
C PHE A 252 5.49 1.57 6.86
N PHE A 253 4.30 1.00 6.61
CA PHE A 253 3.05 1.75 6.47
C PHE A 253 2.39 2.09 7.81
N ALA A 254 2.85 1.56 8.94
CA ALA A 254 2.24 1.83 10.23
C ALA A 254 2.24 3.33 10.57
N PHE A 255 3.35 4.03 10.28
CA PHE A 255 3.46 5.46 10.52
C PHE A 255 2.53 6.29 9.60
N PRO A 256 2.54 6.12 8.27
CA PRO A 256 1.55 6.74 7.38
C PRO A 256 0.09 6.46 7.78
N MET A 257 -0.24 5.23 8.19
CA MET A 257 -1.59 4.86 8.63
C MET A 257 -1.99 5.54 9.92
N TYR A 258 -1.06 5.67 10.87
CA TYR A 258 -1.30 6.43 12.09
C TYR A 258 -1.55 7.91 11.79
N LEU A 259 -0.74 8.52 10.92
CA LEU A 259 -0.95 9.90 10.50
C LEU A 259 -2.29 10.06 9.76
N TYR A 260 -2.67 9.11 8.91
CA TYR A 260 -3.96 9.10 8.22
C TYR A 260 -5.11 9.22 9.20
N GLU A 261 -5.19 8.31 10.17
CA GLU A 261 -6.26 8.32 11.18
C GLU A 261 -6.25 9.62 12.00
N LYS A 262 -5.06 10.10 12.40
CA LYS A 262 -4.91 11.32 13.18
C LYS A 262 -5.38 12.57 12.44
N PHE A 263 -5.10 12.67 11.14
CA PHE A 263 -5.45 13.85 10.33
C PHE A 263 -6.77 13.70 9.56
N PHE A 264 -7.39 12.51 9.59
CA PHE A 264 -8.63 12.21 8.88
C PHE A 264 -9.76 13.22 9.13
N PRO A 265 -10.09 13.64 10.37
CA PRO A 265 -11.19 14.59 10.58
C PRO A 265 -11.00 15.92 9.84
N ARG A 266 -9.75 16.42 9.79
CA ARG A 266 -9.41 17.65 9.07
C ARG A 266 -9.48 17.44 7.56
N LEU A 267 -8.99 16.30 7.08
CA LEU A 267 -9.02 15.94 5.67
C LEU A 267 -10.46 15.76 5.17
N ASN A 268 -11.29 15.08 5.96
CA ASN A 268 -12.69 14.83 5.64
C ASN A 268 -13.48 16.14 5.58
N LYS A 269 -13.29 17.06 6.54
CA LYS A 269 -13.90 18.40 6.50
C LYS A 269 -13.52 19.18 5.23
N ARG A 270 -12.25 19.10 4.81
CA ARG A 270 -11.78 19.72 3.56
C ARG A 270 -12.44 19.11 2.33
N LEU A 271 -12.56 17.77 2.30
CA LEU A 271 -13.21 17.05 1.20
C LEU A 271 -14.70 17.38 1.12
N HIS A 272 -15.45 17.29 2.22
CA HIS A 272 -16.87 17.64 2.26
C HIS A 272 -17.12 19.08 1.80
N LYS A 273 -16.29 20.05 2.22
CA LYS A 273 -16.37 21.43 1.74
C LYS A 273 -16.21 21.53 0.21
N LYS A 274 -15.38 20.68 -0.40
CA LYS A 274 -15.23 20.61 -1.85
C LYS A 274 -16.43 19.92 -2.50
N LEU A 275 -16.86 18.77 -1.99
CA LEU A 275 -18.01 18.02 -2.51
C LEU A 275 -19.31 18.83 -2.46
N ALA A 276 -19.50 19.66 -1.43
CA ALA A 276 -20.62 20.59 -1.33
C ALA A 276 -20.69 21.57 -2.52
N ARG A 277 -19.54 22.00 -3.06
CA ARG A 277 -19.49 22.85 -4.28
C ARG A 277 -19.99 22.12 -5.52
N PHE A 278 -19.91 20.79 -5.53
CA PHE A 278 -20.44 19.93 -6.59
C PHE A 278 -21.87 19.45 -6.32
N LYS A 279 -22.57 20.02 -5.32
CA LYS A 279 -23.96 19.72 -4.96
C LYS A 279 -24.22 18.24 -4.60
N PHE A 280 -23.27 17.59 -3.92
CA PHE A 280 -23.48 16.23 -3.40
C PHE A 280 -24.42 16.30 -2.18
N PRO A 281 -25.63 15.70 -2.22
CA PRO A 281 -26.53 15.66 -1.08
C PRO A 281 -26.01 14.73 0.02
N GLU A 282 -26.32 15.04 1.27
CA GLU A 282 -26.22 14.09 2.36
C GLU A 282 -27.40 13.11 2.29
N ILE A 283 -27.12 11.82 2.41
CA ILE A 283 -28.10 10.75 2.33
C ILE A 283 -28.04 9.98 3.65
N ASP A 284 -29.16 9.93 4.35
CA ASP A 284 -29.32 9.10 5.54
C ASP A 284 -30.11 7.84 5.14
N PHE A 285 -29.47 6.67 5.23
CA PHE A 285 -30.17 5.38 5.17
C PHE A 285 -30.44 4.92 6.61
N PRO A 286 -31.63 4.37 6.91
CA PRO A 286 -31.90 3.81 8.23
C PRO A 286 -30.89 2.70 8.50
N SER A 287 -30.28 2.72 9.68
CA SER A 287 -29.34 1.69 10.11
C SER A 287 -30.06 0.35 10.29
N PHE A 288 -29.35 -0.77 10.11
CA PHE A 288 -29.95 -2.11 10.30
C PHE A 288 -30.54 -2.30 11.70
N GLU A 289 -29.94 -1.66 12.72
CA GLU A 289 -30.43 -1.65 14.09
C GLU A 289 -31.74 -0.85 14.25
N GLU A 290 -31.91 0.25 13.51
CA GLU A 290 -33.17 0.99 13.44
C GLU A 290 -34.25 0.23 12.67
N ILE A 291 -33.87 -0.58 11.68
CA ILE A 291 -34.78 -1.46 10.95
C ILE A 291 -35.24 -2.60 11.88
N GLN A 292 -34.33 -3.24 12.61
CA GLN A 292 -34.66 -4.30 13.59
C GLN A 292 -35.51 -3.81 14.76
N LYS A 293 -35.33 -2.57 15.21
CA LYS A 293 -36.19 -1.99 16.27
C LYS A 293 -37.60 -1.63 15.78
N ARG A 294 -37.82 -1.61 14.46
CA ARG A 294 -39.12 -1.29 13.82
C ARG A 294 -39.88 -2.52 13.32
N SER A 295 -39.25 -3.69 13.32
CA SER A 295 -39.86 -5.00 13.02
C SER A 295 -40.27 -5.71 14.31
#